data_AF-A0A1G4IJR0-F1
#
_entry.id   AF-A0A1G4IJR0-F1
#
_cell.length_a   1.000
_cell.length_b   1.000
_cell.length_c   1.000
_cell.angle_alpha   90.00
_cell.angle_beta   90.00
_cell.angle_gamma   90.00
#
_symmetry.space_group_name_H-M   'P 1'
#
loop_
_entity.id
_entity.type
_entity.pdbx_description
1 polymer ?
#
loop_
_entity_poly.entity_id
_entity_poly.type
_entity_poly.pdbx_seq_one_letter_code
_entity_poly.pdbx_strand_id
1 'polypeptide(L)'
;MSSFWSKKSTAFNPNKLKANLRMAITRLRMQQNKLVNGIKIQRRQVAELLALQKYESARVRVEQVLRDDVSIEGYEVLALFLDLLSNRVHLITNISDECVSGSGDNRKKGLALCPPELKESITSVLWAAAQLGNVVPELQNVSKCFEAKLGADFVAMSVSNAEFSVNQKIIERLGFNTPSNARCIEYLTNVATEYSIEGYDEQRLLDPSGLVPSVSTTENVGTSLGVDVDTTTLGSVIDPTGVPEGGIIRTPSGFLLPALTQARDELECRLLQLKRG
;
A
#
# COMPACT_ATOMS: atom_id res chain seq x y z
N MET A 1 -17.15 -47.59 14.67
CA MET A 1 -16.39 -47.70 13.41
C MET A 1 -15.93 -46.30 13.05
N SER A 2 -14.78 -45.90 13.60
CA SER A 2 -14.26 -44.54 13.50
C SER A 2 -13.23 -44.42 12.38
N SER A 3 -13.34 -43.31 11.64
CA SER A 3 -12.29 -42.67 10.84
C SER A 3 -11.76 -43.43 9.61
N PHE A 4 -12.31 -43.08 8.44
CA PHE A 4 -11.75 -43.43 7.12
C PHE A 4 -11.46 -42.18 6.27
N TRP A 5 -11.22 -41.03 6.90
CA TRP A 5 -10.79 -39.82 6.20
C TRP A 5 -9.48 -39.30 6.78
N SER A 6 -8.42 -40.09 6.61
CA SER A 6 -7.06 -39.59 6.82
C SER A 6 -6.76 -38.56 5.73
N LYS A 7 -6.80 -37.28 6.11
CA LYS A 7 -6.42 -36.13 5.28
C LYS A 7 -4.92 -36.27 4.99
N LYS A 8 -4.54 -36.95 3.90
CA LYS A 8 -3.14 -37.04 3.44
C LYS A 8 -2.55 -35.63 3.37
N SER A 9 -1.55 -35.35 4.19
CA SER A 9 -0.75 -34.13 4.04
C SER A 9 -0.12 -34.13 2.66
N THR A 10 -0.46 -33.16 1.82
CA THR A 10 0.13 -33.00 0.49
C THR A 10 1.63 -32.80 0.64
N ALA A 11 2.44 -33.70 0.09
CA ALA A 11 3.89 -33.59 0.12
C ALA A 11 4.36 -32.26 -0.49
N PHE A 12 5.37 -31.65 0.13
CA PHE A 12 5.98 -30.41 -0.36
C PHE A 12 6.63 -30.64 -1.73
N ASN A 13 6.30 -29.78 -2.70
CA ASN A 13 6.82 -29.85 -4.05
C ASN A 13 7.47 -28.50 -4.41
N PRO A 14 8.81 -28.42 -4.58
CA PRO A 14 9.50 -27.15 -4.80
C PRO A 14 9.15 -26.51 -6.15
N ASN A 15 8.95 -27.32 -7.19
CA ASN A 15 8.51 -26.85 -8.50
C ASN A 15 7.10 -26.21 -8.44
N LYS A 16 6.21 -26.81 -7.63
CA LYS A 16 4.86 -26.29 -7.40
C LYS A 16 4.91 -24.97 -6.64
N LEU A 17 5.76 -24.85 -5.61
CA LEU A 17 5.96 -23.59 -4.89
C LEU A 17 6.45 -22.50 -5.85
N LYS A 18 7.50 -22.76 -6.62
CA LYS A 18 8.06 -21.80 -7.58
C LYS A 18 7.04 -21.33 -8.62
N ALA A 19 6.24 -22.24 -9.16
CA ALA A 19 5.18 -21.91 -10.10
C ALA A 19 4.13 -20.99 -9.45
N ASN A 20 3.65 -21.32 -8.25
CA ASN A 20 2.67 -20.48 -7.53
C ASN A 20 3.24 -19.10 -7.18
N LEU A 21 4.51 -19.01 -6.77
CA LEU A 21 5.17 -17.72 -6.51
C LEU A 21 5.18 -16.84 -7.76
N ARG A 22 5.57 -17.39 -8.92
CA ARG A 22 5.58 -16.65 -10.19
C ARG A 22 4.18 -16.23 -10.64
N MET A 23 3.18 -17.09 -10.48
CA MET A 23 1.79 -16.74 -10.79
C MET A 23 1.28 -15.62 -9.88
N ALA A 24 1.61 -15.67 -8.58
CA ALA A 24 1.26 -14.62 -7.62
C ALA A 24 1.89 -13.27 -8.00
N ILE A 25 3.17 -13.26 -8.43
CA ILE A 25 3.83 -12.04 -8.92
C ILE A 25 3.08 -11.46 -10.12
N THR A 26 2.78 -12.28 -11.13
CA THR A 26 2.03 -11.82 -12.32
C THR A 26 0.66 -11.26 -11.94
N ARG A 27 -0.05 -11.94 -11.03
CA ARG A 27 -1.36 -11.48 -10.54
C ARG A 27 -1.26 -10.16 -9.79
N LEU A 28 -0.26 -9.98 -8.92
CA LEU A 28 -0.03 -8.72 -8.20
C LEU A 28 0.24 -7.57 -9.17
N ARG A 29 1.05 -7.79 -10.20
CA ARG A 29 1.30 -6.79 -11.26
C ARG A 29 0.02 -6.39 -11.99
N MET A 30 -0.88 -7.34 -12.26
CA MET A 30 -2.20 -7.04 -12.83
C MET A 30 -3.06 -6.19 -11.88
N GLN A 31 -3.06 -6.50 -10.57
CA GLN A 31 -3.81 -5.71 -9.58
C GLN A 31 -3.24 -4.30 -9.42
N GLN A 32 -1.92 -4.14 -9.44
CA GLN A 32 -1.28 -2.82 -9.47
C GLN A 32 -1.74 -2.01 -10.66
N ASN A 33 -1.67 -2.56 -11.87
CA ASN A 33 -2.12 -1.86 -13.08
C ASN A 33 -3.61 -1.49 -13.02
N LYS A 34 -4.44 -2.36 -12.44
CA LYS A 34 -5.87 -2.09 -12.22
C LYS A 34 -6.06 -0.89 -11.28
N LEU A 35 -5.34 -0.84 -10.15
CA LEU A 35 -5.41 0.26 -9.20
C LEU A 35 -4.89 1.58 -9.79
N VAL A 36 -3.75 1.56 -10.51
CA VAL A 36 -3.19 2.74 -11.17
C VAL A 36 -4.19 3.35 -12.15
N ASN A 37 -4.84 2.52 -12.97
CA ASN A 37 -5.88 2.99 -13.89
C ASN A 37 -7.13 3.47 -13.15
N GLY A 38 -7.48 2.80 -12.04
CA GLY A 38 -8.51 3.23 -11.11
C GLY A 38 -8.26 4.65 -10.64
N ILE A 39 -7.10 4.92 -10.02
CA ILE A 39 -6.70 6.23 -9.48
C ILE A 39 -6.87 7.34 -10.52
N LYS A 40 -6.48 7.11 -11.78
CA LYS A 40 -6.67 8.11 -12.87
C LYS A 40 -8.14 8.49 -13.07
N ILE A 41 -9.04 7.50 -13.04
CA ILE A 41 -10.49 7.73 -13.16
C ILE A 41 -11.01 8.43 -11.90
N GLN A 42 -10.58 7.98 -10.72
CA GLN A 42 -11.01 8.56 -9.44
C GLN A 42 -10.58 10.02 -9.31
N ARG A 43 -9.36 10.38 -9.76
CA ARG A 43 -8.87 11.77 -9.78
C ARG A 43 -9.74 12.68 -10.63
N ARG A 44 -10.16 12.23 -11.81
CA ARG A 44 -11.10 12.99 -12.67
C ARG A 44 -12.44 13.21 -11.97
N GLN A 45 -12.98 12.18 -11.32
CA GLN A 45 -14.21 12.30 -10.53
C GLN A 45 -14.06 13.25 -9.34
N VAL A 46 -12.90 13.27 -8.68
CA VAL A 46 -12.60 14.25 -7.63
C VAL A 46 -12.62 15.67 -8.20
N ALA A 47 -11.98 15.91 -9.35
CA ALA A 47 -12.01 17.21 -10.01
C ALA A 47 -13.44 17.64 -10.38
N GLU A 48 -14.26 16.72 -10.91
CA GLU A 48 -15.69 16.97 -11.20
C GLU A 48 -16.47 17.36 -9.94
N LEU A 49 -16.25 16.66 -8.82
CA LEU A 49 -16.92 16.96 -7.55
C LEU A 49 -16.51 18.32 -6.98
N LEU A 50 -15.24 18.70 -7.13
CA LEU A 50 -14.74 20.01 -6.74
C LEU A 50 -15.34 21.14 -7.58
N ALA A 51 -15.46 20.95 -8.90
CA ALA A 51 -16.12 21.90 -9.79
C ALA A 51 -17.62 22.10 -9.46
N LEU A 52 -18.28 21.05 -8.96
CA LEU A 52 -19.67 21.09 -8.48
C LEU A 52 -19.81 21.59 -7.03
N GLN A 53 -18.71 22.01 -6.37
CA GLN A 53 -18.66 22.43 -4.97
C GLN A 53 -19.17 21.37 -3.97
N LYS A 54 -19.09 20.07 -4.32
CA LYS A 54 -19.50 18.94 -3.47
C LYS A 54 -18.32 18.42 -2.63
N TYR A 55 -17.85 19.25 -1.70
CA TYR A 55 -16.65 19.01 -0.92
C TYR A 55 -16.69 17.73 -0.06
N GLU A 56 -17.82 17.40 0.56
CA GLU A 56 -17.94 16.19 1.40
C GLU A 56 -17.78 14.91 0.56
N SER A 57 -18.40 14.87 -0.62
CA SER A 57 -18.25 13.75 -1.55
C SER A 57 -16.81 13.66 -2.09
N ALA A 58 -16.16 14.79 -2.35
CA ALA A 58 -14.77 14.83 -2.79
C ALA A 58 -13.82 14.28 -1.72
N ARG A 59 -14.04 14.59 -0.43
CA ARG A 59 -13.24 14.07 0.69
C ARG A 59 -13.33 12.55 0.81
N VAL A 60 -14.54 11.99 0.80
CA VAL A 60 -14.74 10.54 0.83
C VAL A 60 -14.04 9.86 -0.36
N ARG A 61 -14.11 10.50 -1.55
CA ARG A 61 -13.48 9.97 -2.76
C ARG A 61 -11.96 10.01 -2.69
N VAL A 62 -11.37 11.07 -2.16
CA VAL A 62 -9.91 11.21 -2.01
C VAL A 62 -9.34 10.25 -1.00
N GLU A 63 -10.04 9.96 0.10
CA GLU A 63 -9.58 8.92 1.02
C GLU A 63 -9.43 7.57 0.31
N GLN A 64 -10.36 7.23 -0.59
CA GLN A 64 -10.25 6.00 -1.38
C GLN A 64 -9.05 6.04 -2.32
N VAL A 65 -8.80 7.17 -2.99
CA VAL A 65 -7.64 7.35 -3.86
C VAL A 65 -6.34 7.12 -3.10
N LEU A 66 -6.21 7.69 -1.90
CA LEU A 66 -5.04 7.55 -1.05
C LEU A 66 -4.85 6.12 -0.54
N ARG A 67 -5.96 5.43 -0.18
CA ARG A 67 -5.90 4.01 0.19
C ARG A 67 -5.45 3.12 -0.98
N ASP A 68 -5.94 3.39 -2.18
CA ASP A 68 -5.55 2.67 -3.39
C ASP A 68 -4.06 2.89 -3.71
N ASP A 69 -3.54 4.11 -3.51
CA ASP A 69 -2.12 4.46 -3.71
C ASP A 69 -1.19 3.72 -2.73
N VAL A 70 -1.54 3.73 -1.44
CA VAL A 70 -0.81 2.98 -0.40
C VAL A 70 -0.84 1.46 -0.69
N SER A 71 -1.96 0.95 -1.22
CA SER A 71 -2.09 -0.46 -1.60
C SER A 71 -1.17 -0.84 -2.77
N ILE A 72 -0.97 0.05 -3.75
CA ILE A 72 -0.02 -0.16 -4.85
C ILE A 72 1.39 -0.34 -4.30
N GLU A 73 1.82 0.54 -3.38
CA GLU A 73 3.13 0.43 -2.71
C GLU A 73 3.25 -0.90 -1.93
N GLY A 74 2.19 -1.29 -1.22
CA GLY A 74 2.13 -2.57 -0.53
C GLY A 74 2.32 -3.77 -1.47
N TYR A 75 1.69 -3.75 -2.65
CA TYR A 75 1.88 -4.79 -3.67
C TYR A 75 3.29 -4.82 -4.25
N GLU A 76 3.97 -3.67 -4.35
CA GLU A 76 5.36 -3.61 -4.83
C GLU A 76 6.30 -4.29 -3.85
N VAL A 77 6.17 -3.97 -2.56
CA VAL A 77 6.96 -4.60 -1.51
C VAL A 77 6.70 -6.10 -1.44
N LEU A 78 5.43 -6.53 -1.52
CA LEU A 78 5.09 -7.95 -1.54
C LEU A 78 5.66 -8.69 -2.76
N ALA A 79 5.63 -8.07 -3.94
CA ALA A 79 6.20 -8.65 -5.15
C ALA A 79 7.71 -8.88 -5.03
N LEU A 80 8.45 -7.98 -4.36
CA LEU A 80 9.88 -8.15 -4.09
C LEU A 80 10.16 -9.38 -3.22
N PHE A 81 9.37 -9.60 -2.15
CA PHE A 81 9.53 -10.79 -1.31
C PHE A 81 9.21 -12.09 -2.07
N LEU A 82 8.15 -12.10 -2.88
CA LEU A 82 7.82 -13.26 -3.70
C LEU A 82 8.90 -13.57 -4.73
N ASP A 83 9.52 -12.55 -5.33
CA ASP A 83 10.62 -12.73 -6.28
C ASP A 83 11.88 -13.27 -5.60
N LEU A 84 12.24 -12.72 -4.43
CA LEU A 84 13.33 -13.23 -3.58
C LEU A 84 13.14 -14.71 -3.27
N LEU A 85 11.94 -15.10 -2.84
CA LEU A 85 11.62 -16.50 -2.55
C LEU A 85 11.67 -17.38 -3.81
N SER A 86 11.19 -16.89 -4.95
CA SER A 86 11.24 -17.59 -6.24
C SER A 86 12.68 -17.84 -6.73
N ASN A 87 13.58 -16.90 -6.48
CA ASN A 87 15.00 -17.02 -6.82
C ASN A 87 15.76 -17.93 -5.84
N ARG A 88 15.29 -18.03 -4.60
CA ARG A 88 15.92 -18.82 -3.51
C ARG A 88 15.17 -20.09 -3.12
N VAL A 89 14.33 -20.66 -4.00
CA VAL A 89 13.54 -21.88 -3.72
C VAL A 89 14.41 -23.09 -3.32
N HIS A 90 15.65 -23.18 -3.81
CA HIS A 90 16.59 -24.25 -3.45
C HIS A 90 16.91 -24.25 -1.95
N LEU A 91 17.10 -23.07 -1.35
CA LEU A 91 17.34 -22.93 0.09
C LEU A 91 16.12 -23.45 0.88
N ILE A 92 14.90 -23.14 0.43
CA ILE A 92 13.66 -23.63 1.06
C ILE A 92 13.54 -25.16 0.96
N THR A 93 14.09 -25.75 -0.10
CA THR A 93 14.06 -27.19 -0.30
C THR A 93 15.00 -27.88 0.68
N ASN A 94 16.20 -27.33 0.88
CA ASN A 94 17.26 -27.88 1.73
C ASN A 94 17.00 -27.78 3.24
N ILE A 95 15.92 -27.09 3.66
CA ILE A 95 15.49 -26.97 5.05
C ILE A 95 15.16 -28.33 5.72
N SER A 96 15.06 -29.44 4.98
CA SER A 96 14.43 -30.68 5.49
C SER A 96 15.24 -31.58 6.43
N ASP A 97 16.58 -31.57 6.46
CA ASP A 97 17.28 -32.80 6.92
C ASP A 97 18.10 -32.69 8.22
N GLU A 98 18.55 -31.50 8.65
CA GLU A 98 19.48 -31.40 9.79
C GLU A 98 18.81 -31.21 11.16
N CYS A 99 17.54 -30.79 11.22
CA CYS A 99 16.92 -30.36 12.49
C CYS A 99 15.87 -31.35 13.06
N VAL A 100 15.76 -32.57 12.52
CA VAL A 100 14.69 -33.53 12.90
C VAL A 100 15.01 -34.38 14.14
N SER A 101 16.25 -34.39 14.63
CA SER A 101 16.69 -35.28 15.71
C SER A 101 16.79 -34.64 17.10
N GLY A 102 15.84 -33.77 17.50
CA GLY A 102 15.85 -33.20 18.85
C GLY A 102 14.56 -32.49 19.30
N SER A 103 13.86 -33.10 20.26
CA SER A 103 12.96 -32.48 21.26
C SER A 103 11.63 -31.83 20.82
N GLY A 104 10.54 -32.59 20.94
CA GLY A 104 9.37 -32.28 21.79
C GLY A 104 8.34 -31.19 21.46
N ASP A 105 8.67 -30.12 20.71
CA ASP A 105 7.72 -28.99 20.51
C ASP A 105 7.64 -28.54 19.04
N ASN A 106 6.48 -28.77 18.40
CA ASN A 106 6.25 -28.44 16.98
C ASN A 106 6.38 -26.94 16.67
N ARG A 107 6.14 -26.07 17.65
CA ARG A 107 6.25 -24.60 17.49
C ARG A 107 7.69 -24.13 17.35
N LYS A 108 8.61 -24.70 18.13
CA LYS A 108 10.06 -24.41 18.02
C LYS A 108 10.69 -25.07 16.79
N LYS A 109 10.10 -26.17 16.31
CA LYS A 109 10.57 -26.90 15.12
C LYS A 109 10.47 -26.08 13.83
N GLY A 110 9.35 -25.40 13.57
CA GLY A 110 9.19 -24.55 12.39
C GLY A 110 10.10 -23.31 12.43
N LEU A 111 10.34 -22.79 13.63
CA LEU A 111 11.17 -21.61 13.87
C LEU A 111 12.67 -21.87 13.70
N ALA A 112 13.16 -23.03 14.16
CA ALA A 112 14.55 -23.46 14.01
C ALA A 112 14.87 -23.99 12.60
N LEU A 113 13.85 -24.32 11.80
CA LEU A 113 14.01 -24.81 10.42
C LEU A 113 14.27 -23.68 9.41
N CYS A 114 13.74 -22.48 9.66
CA CYS A 114 13.78 -21.42 8.66
C CYS A 114 15.11 -20.66 8.71
N PRO A 115 15.88 -20.58 7.60
CA PRO A 115 17.10 -19.78 7.55
C PRO A 115 16.79 -18.33 7.93
N PRO A 116 17.63 -17.68 8.75
CA PRO A 116 17.37 -16.31 9.21
C PRO A 116 17.21 -15.33 8.05
N GLU A 117 17.89 -15.58 6.92
CA GLU A 117 17.81 -14.78 5.70
C GLU A 117 16.46 -14.86 4.96
N LEU A 118 15.71 -15.95 5.15
CA LEU A 118 14.41 -16.18 4.48
C LEU A 118 13.23 -16.00 5.42
N LYS A 119 13.48 -16.04 6.73
CA LYS A 119 12.45 -15.98 7.75
C LYS A 119 11.54 -14.76 7.57
N GLU A 120 12.12 -13.56 7.49
CA GLU A 120 11.36 -12.31 7.29
C GLU A 120 10.51 -12.37 6.01
N SER A 121 11.10 -12.85 4.91
CA SER A 121 10.42 -12.93 3.61
C SER A 121 9.23 -13.90 3.65
N ILE A 122 9.41 -15.07 4.28
CA ILE A 122 8.38 -16.10 4.38
C ILE A 122 7.26 -15.63 5.31
N THR A 123 7.59 -15.14 6.51
CA THR A 123 6.56 -14.69 7.46
C THR A 123 5.78 -13.50 6.92
N SER A 124 6.43 -12.59 6.19
CA SER A 124 5.75 -11.45 5.55
C SER A 124 4.80 -11.86 4.43
N VAL A 125 5.18 -12.85 3.61
CA VAL A 125 4.29 -13.39 2.57
C VAL A 125 3.12 -14.17 3.18
N LEU A 126 3.34 -14.93 4.25
CA LEU A 126 2.29 -15.66 4.96
C LEU A 126 1.29 -14.73 5.63
N TRP A 127 1.78 -13.66 6.27
CA TRP A 127 0.92 -12.60 6.77
C TRP A 127 0.11 -12.02 5.61
N ALA A 128 0.75 -11.48 4.57
CA ALA A 128 0.04 -10.87 3.43
C ALA A 128 -0.95 -11.80 2.72
N ALA A 129 -0.69 -13.12 2.71
CA ALA A 129 -1.61 -14.11 2.15
C ALA A 129 -2.97 -14.12 2.88
N ALA A 130 -2.99 -13.93 4.20
CA ALA A 130 -4.22 -13.87 4.99
C ALA A 130 -5.06 -12.61 4.65
N GLN A 131 -4.41 -11.46 4.45
CA GLN A 131 -5.07 -10.21 4.08
C GLN A 131 -5.56 -10.21 2.63
N LEU A 132 -4.76 -10.75 1.69
CA LEU A 132 -5.02 -10.67 0.25
C LEU A 132 -5.65 -11.93 -0.36
N GLY A 133 -6.10 -12.88 0.45
CA GLY A 133 -6.60 -14.17 -0.03
C GLY A 133 -7.72 -14.09 -1.07
N ASN A 134 -8.57 -13.06 -1.00
CA ASN A 134 -9.65 -12.83 -1.96
C ASN A 134 -9.20 -12.16 -3.26
N VAL A 135 -8.11 -11.38 -3.22
CA VAL A 135 -7.62 -10.59 -4.35
C VAL A 135 -6.64 -11.43 -5.20
N VAL A 136 -5.76 -12.16 -4.51
CA VAL A 136 -4.70 -12.99 -5.08
C VAL A 136 -4.80 -14.41 -4.49
N PRO A 137 -5.67 -15.28 -5.06
CA PRO A 137 -5.88 -16.63 -4.55
C PRO A 137 -4.61 -17.51 -4.63
N GLU A 138 -3.65 -17.16 -5.49
CA GLU A 138 -2.36 -17.85 -5.60
C GLU A 138 -1.56 -17.80 -4.29
N LEU A 139 -1.69 -16.73 -3.50
CA LEU A 139 -1.03 -16.61 -2.19
C LEU A 139 -1.54 -17.67 -1.19
N GLN A 140 -2.80 -18.09 -1.31
CA GLN A 140 -3.35 -19.18 -0.49
C GLN A 140 -2.72 -20.53 -0.85
N ASN A 141 -2.39 -20.74 -2.12
CA ASN A 141 -1.67 -21.94 -2.55
C ASN A 141 -0.22 -21.93 -2.05
N VAL A 142 0.42 -20.76 -2.02
CA VAL A 142 1.75 -20.56 -1.42
C VAL A 142 1.71 -20.86 0.09
N SER A 143 0.71 -20.34 0.81
CA SER A 143 0.52 -20.63 2.24
C SER A 143 0.38 -22.12 2.53
N LYS A 144 -0.45 -22.85 1.75
CA LYS A 144 -0.57 -24.32 1.84
C LYS A 144 0.74 -25.06 1.57
N CYS A 145 1.58 -24.56 0.65
CA CYS A 145 2.88 -25.16 0.39
C CYS A 145 3.83 -24.98 1.58
N PHE A 146 3.80 -23.81 2.23
CA PHE A 146 4.58 -23.57 3.45
C PHE A 146 4.04 -24.34 4.65
N GLU A 147 2.72 -24.48 4.79
CA GLU A 147 2.08 -25.33 5.81
C GLU A 147 2.60 -26.79 5.72
N ALA A 148 2.71 -27.32 4.50
CA ALA A 148 3.22 -28.67 4.27
C ALA A 148 4.72 -28.85 4.61
N LYS A 149 5.53 -27.78 4.59
CA LYS A 149 6.99 -27.83 4.81
C LYS A 149 7.41 -27.41 6.22
N LEU A 150 6.78 -26.36 6.76
CA LEU A 150 7.12 -25.71 8.04
C LEU A 150 6.12 -26.03 9.16
N GLY A 151 4.96 -26.59 8.81
CA GLY A 151 3.89 -26.92 9.75
C GLY A 151 2.84 -25.83 9.90
N ALA A 152 1.65 -26.22 10.33
CA ALA A 152 0.51 -25.32 10.52
C ALA A 152 0.73 -24.29 11.65
N ASP A 153 1.44 -24.67 12.71
CA ASP A 153 1.77 -23.77 13.83
C ASP A 153 2.60 -22.57 13.37
N PHE A 154 3.55 -22.80 12.46
CA PHE A 154 4.40 -21.73 11.91
C PHE A 154 3.58 -20.74 11.06
N VAL A 155 2.65 -21.26 10.26
CA VAL A 155 1.75 -20.42 9.45
C VAL A 155 0.84 -19.59 10.36
N ALA A 156 0.24 -20.21 11.39
CA ALA A 156 -0.62 -19.49 12.34
C ALA A 156 0.14 -18.39 13.12
N MET A 157 1.39 -18.67 13.49
CA MET A 157 2.28 -17.69 14.15
C MET A 157 2.64 -16.53 13.20
N SER A 158 2.91 -16.83 11.93
CA SER A 158 3.21 -15.80 10.91
C SER A 158 2.00 -14.90 10.63
N VAL A 159 0.81 -15.48 10.55
CA VAL A 159 -0.44 -14.74 10.30
C VAL A 159 -0.80 -13.83 11.48
N SER A 160 -0.58 -14.27 12.71
CA SER A 160 -0.79 -13.45 13.91
C SER A 160 0.36 -12.48 14.21
N ASN A 161 1.45 -12.54 13.45
CA ASN A 161 2.69 -11.81 13.69
C ASN A 161 3.19 -11.91 15.15
N ALA A 162 3.02 -13.07 15.79
CA ALA A 162 3.31 -13.22 17.21
C ALA A 162 4.82 -13.10 17.55
N GLU A 163 5.69 -13.27 16.56
CA GLU A 163 7.15 -13.17 16.72
C GLU A 163 7.73 -11.83 16.22
N PHE A 164 6.89 -10.92 15.72
CA PHE A 164 7.33 -9.64 15.13
C PHE A 164 8.38 -9.81 14.01
N SER A 165 8.35 -10.94 13.30
CA SER A 165 9.28 -11.24 12.20
C SER A 165 8.77 -10.74 10.84
N VAL A 166 7.54 -10.24 10.79
CA VAL A 166 6.95 -9.66 9.57
C VAL A 166 7.53 -8.26 9.35
N ASN A 167 7.87 -7.96 8.10
CA ASN A 167 8.38 -6.66 7.72
C ASN A 167 7.35 -5.56 8.03
N GLN A 168 7.80 -4.55 8.80
CA GLN A 168 6.94 -3.46 9.26
C GLN A 168 6.31 -2.66 8.10
N LYS A 169 7.05 -2.49 6.99
CA LYS A 169 6.55 -1.78 5.81
C LYS A 169 5.36 -2.51 5.18
N ILE A 170 5.35 -3.83 5.16
CA ILE A 170 4.19 -4.61 4.68
C ILE A 170 2.98 -4.40 5.57
N ILE A 171 3.18 -4.40 6.89
CA ILE A 171 2.09 -4.21 7.86
C ILE A 171 1.46 -2.83 7.68
N GLU A 172 2.28 -1.79 7.55
CA GLU A 172 1.81 -0.42 7.40
C GLU A 172 1.09 -0.14 6.07
N ARG A 173 1.51 -0.82 5.00
CA ARG A 173 1.00 -0.57 3.64
C ARG A 173 -0.16 -1.47 3.23
N LEU A 174 -0.17 -2.73 3.65
CA LEU A 174 -1.27 -3.66 3.38
C LEU A 174 -2.25 -3.79 4.56
N GLY A 175 -1.90 -3.24 5.72
CA GLY A 175 -2.79 -3.14 6.87
C GLY A 175 -3.90 -2.12 6.66
N PHE A 176 -4.79 -2.03 7.64
CA PHE A 176 -5.84 -1.02 7.65
C PHE A 176 -5.22 0.35 7.99
N ASN A 177 -5.10 1.23 6.99
CA ASN A 177 -4.57 2.56 7.15
C ASN A 177 -5.63 3.61 6.76
N THR A 178 -5.97 4.47 7.71
CA THR A 178 -6.82 5.64 7.46
C THR A 178 -5.93 6.84 7.14
N PRO A 179 -6.02 7.42 5.95
CA PRO A 179 -5.22 8.60 5.61
C PRO A 179 -5.55 9.76 6.56
N SER A 180 -4.54 10.55 6.92
CA SER A 180 -4.75 11.74 7.73
C SER A 180 -5.54 12.80 6.95
N ASN A 181 -6.39 13.55 7.65
CA ASN A 181 -7.17 14.63 7.02
C ASN A 181 -6.29 15.66 6.31
N ALA A 182 -5.16 16.02 6.91
CA ALA A 182 -4.19 16.93 6.31
C ALA A 182 -3.73 16.44 4.93
N ARG A 183 -3.43 15.13 4.80
CA ARG A 183 -3.02 14.52 3.53
C ARG A 183 -4.15 14.49 2.51
N CYS A 184 -5.39 14.30 2.95
CA CYS A 184 -6.56 14.38 2.07
C CYS A 184 -6.74 15.80 1.52
N ILE A 185 -6.59 16.82 2.36
CA ILE A 185 -6.73 18.23 1.96
C ILE A 185 -5.61 18.60 0.98
N GLU A 186 -4.35 18.28 1.31
CA GLU A 186 -3.21 18.50 0.41
C GLU A 186 -3.44 17.86 -0.98
N TYR A 187 -3.96 16.62 -1.00
CA TYR A 187 -4.27 15.94 -2.24
C TYR A 187 -5.40 16.63 -3.03
N LEU A 188 -6.44 17.13 -2.35
CA LEU A 188 -7.53 17.89 -2.97
C LEU A 188 -7.02 19.22 -3.55
N THR A 189 -6.19 19.95 -2.83
CA THR A 189 -5.55 21.18 -3.31
C THR A 189 -4.73 20.91 -4.56
N ASN A 190 -3.91 19.86 -4.55
CA ASN A 190 -3.12 19.47 -5.72
C ASN A 190 -3.99 19.16 -6.94
N VAL A 191 -5.11 18.46 -6.77
CA VAL A 191 -6.06 18.20 -7.87
C VAL A 191 -6.73 19.49 -8.34
N ALA A 192 -7.14 20.39 -7.43
CA ALA A 192 -7.76 21.66 -7.81
C ALA A 192 -6.81 22.54 -8.64
N THR A 193 -5.53 22.62 -8.26
CA THR A 193 -4.50 23.36 -8.99
C THR A 193 -4.21 22.75 -10.37
N GLU A 194 -4.09 21.43 -10.47
CA GLU A 194 -3.81 20.72 -11.72
C GLU A 194 -4.93 20.92 -12.75
N TYR A 195 -6.19 20.87 -12.32
CA TYR A 195 -7.36 21.04 -13.18
C TYR A 195 -7.81 22.50 -13.34
N SER A 196 -7.11 23.46 -12.70
CA SER A 196 -7.43 24.90 -12.73
C SER A 196 -8.91 25.20 -12.42
N ILE A 197 -9.42 24.63 -11.33
CA ILE A 197 -10.84 24.77 -10.95
C ILE A 197 -11.09 26.16 -10.35
N GLU A 198 -11.90 26.98 -11.01
CA GLU A 198 -12.33 28.29 -10.51
C GLU A 198 -13.37 28.14 -9.38
N GLY A 199 -13.14 28.81 -8.24
CA GLY A 199 -14.05 28.76 -7.08
C GLY A 199 -13.75 27.66 -6.05
N TYR A 200 -12.53 27.13 -6.05
CA TYR A 200 -12.03 26.26 -4.98
C TYR A 200 -11.81 27.06 -3.69
N ASP A 201 -12.51 26.67 -2.61
CA ASP A 201 -12.38 27.27 -1.29
C ASP A 201 -11.81 26.25 -0.29
N GLU A 202 -10.57 26.47 0.14
CA GLU A 202 -9.87 25.62 1.12
C GLU A 202 -10.53 25.68 2.51
N GLN A 203 -11.19 26.78 2.86
CA GLN A 203 -11.79 26.96 4.18
C GLN A 203 -12.97 26.01 4.40
N ARG A 204 -13.76 25.76 3.35
CA ARG A 204 -14.84 24.76 3.37
C ARG A 204 -14.39 23.32 3.56
N LEU A 205 -13.12 23.02 3.26
CA LEU A 205 -12.54 21.70 3.51
C LEU A 205 -12.03 21.55 4.95
N LEU A 206 -11.74 22.68 5.60
CA LEU A 206 -11.27 22.77 6.99
C LEU A 206 -12.42 22.90 7.99
N ASP A 207 -13.63 23.20 7.54
CA ASP A 207 -14.80 23.36 8.40
C ASP A 207 -15.02 22.12 9.29
N PRO A 208 -14.95 22.26 10.63
CA PRO A 208 -15.15 21.15 11.57
C PRO A 208 -16.63 20.74 11.68
N SER A 209 -17.53 21.55 11.13
CA SER A 209 -18.98 21.31 11.09
C SER A 209 -19.44 20.40 9.95
N GLY A 210 -18.52 19.96 9.07
CA GLY A 210 -18.83 19.06 7.97
C GLY A 210 -19.19 17.64 8.43
N LEU A 211 -19.98 16.92 7.63
CA LEU A 211 -20.47 15.57 7.95
C LEU A 211 -19.33 14.53 8.09
N VAL A 212 -18.16 14.84 7.51
CA VAL A 212 -16.91 14.07 7.63
C VAL A 212 -15.97 14.84 8.57
N PRO A 213 -15.54 14.28 9.72
CA PRO A 213 -14.78 15.03 10.71
C PRO A 213 -13.50 15.62 10.11
N SER A 214 -13.42 16.94 10.02
CA SER A 214 -12.21 17.70 9.67
C SER A 214 -11.52 18.01 10.98
N VAL A 215 -10.58 17.16 11.41
CA VAL A 215 -9.64 17.38 12.53
C VAL A 215 -10.28 17.97 13.81
N SER A 216 -10.44 17.13 14.83
CA SER A 216 -10.30 17.62 16.20
C SER A 216 -8.91 18.22 16.34
N THR A 217 -8.84 19.55 16.41
CA THR A 217 -7.70 20.27 16.95
C THR A 217 -7.42 19.70 18.32
N THR A 218 -6.36 18.89 18.46
CA THR A 218 -5.71 18.73 19.76
C THR A 218 -4.96 20.03 20.03
N GLU A 219 -5.72 21.07 20.33
CA GLU A 219 -5.19 22.17 21.12
C GLU A 219 -4.94 21.60 22.51
N ASN A 220 -3.65 21.48 22.82
CA ASN A 220 -3.13 21.24 24.14
C ASN A 220 -3.79 22.19 25.15
N VAL A 221 -4.75 21.68 25.91
CA VAL A 221 -5.10 22.26 27.20
C VAL A 221 -4.08 21.73 28.22
N GLY A 222 -3.06 22.56 28.44
CA GLY A 222 -2.33 22.74 29.69
C GLY A 222 -1.85 21.49 30.46
N THR A 223 -0.54 21.21 30.37
CA THR A 223 0.24 21.02 31.60
C THR A 223 1.62 21.63 31.39
N SER A 224 1.87 22.71 32.13
CA SER A 224 3.13 23.42 32.25
C SER A 224 4.26 22.49 32.73
N LEU A 225 5.46 22.62 32.15
CA LEU A 225 6.76 22.62 32.82
C LEU A 225 7.80 23.04 31.77
N GLY A 226 8.36 24.23 31.96
CA GLY A 226 9.23 24.90 30.99
C GLY A 226 10.67 24.37 30.97
N VAL A 227 11.35 24.61 29.84
CA VAL A 227 12.79 24.89 29.74
C VAL A 227 13.00 25.77 28.49
N ASP A 228 13.58 26.94 28.71
CA ASP A 228 14.02 27.91 27.70
C ASP A 228 15.26 27.42 26.94
N VAL A 229 15.31 27.58 25.60
CA VAL A 229 16.55 27.83 24.85
C VAL A 229 16.25 28.64 23.58
N ASP A 230 16.77 29.86 23.52
CA ASP A 230 16.86 30.73 22.34
C ASP A 230 17.84 30.18 21.29
N THR A 231 17.51 30.27 20.00
CA THR A 231 18.50 30.67 18.97
C THR A 231 17.85 31.23 17.71
N THR A 232 18.53 32.22 17.16
CA THR A 232 18.10 33.28 16.25
C THR A 232 18.44 32.96 14.78
N THR A 233 17.66 33.53 13.84
CA THR A 233 18.02 33.98 12.46
C THR A 233 18.44 33.01 11.36
N LEU A 234 17.68 33.04 10.25
CA LEU A 234 18.04 33.33 8.84
C LEU A 234 16.80 32.93 7.99
N GLY A 235 16.13 33.79 7.22
CA GLY A 235 16.61 34.82 6.31
C GLY A 235 16.14 34.44 4.89
N SER A 236 15.10 35.11 4.40
CA SER A 236 14.43 34.94 3.10
C SER A 236 15.33 35.20 1.89
N VAL A 237 15.05 34.55 0.74
CA VAL A 237 15.26 35.16 -0.59
C VAL A 237 14.08 34.78 -1.50
N ILE A 238 13.42 35.82 -2.00
CA ILE A 238 12.46 35.84 -3.11
C ILE A 238 13.28 36.12 -4.38
N ASP A 239 13.02 35.45 -5.51
CA ASP A 239 12.75 36.20 -6.75
C ASP A 239 12.07 35.35 -7.87
N PRO A 240 11.24 36.00 -8.71
CA PRO A 240 10.29 35.38 -9.65
C PRO A 240 10.78 35.39 -11.11
N THR A 241 9.98 34.80 -11.99
CA THR A 241 10.02 34.81 -13.48
C THR A 241 10.83 33.70 -14.17
N GLY A 242 10.14 32.89 -14.99
CA GLY A 242 10.76 31.97 -15.95
C GLY A 242 9.96 30.69 -16.25
N VAL A 243 8.95 30.79 -17.11
CA VAL A 243 8.43 29.67 -17.95
C VAL A 243 9.20 29.82 -19.29
N PRO A 244 9.73 28.77 -19.96
CA PRO A 244 8.88 27.70 -20.52
C PRO A 244 9.48 26.30 -20.78
N GLU A 245 8.55 25.40 -21.14
CA GLU A 245 8.68 24.28 -22.09
C GLU A 245 9.23 22.91 -21.65
N GLY A 246 8.39 21.89 -21.82
CA GLY A 246 8.71 20.46 -21.66
C GLY A 246 8.21 19.87 -20.35
N GLY A 247 6.89 19.87 -20.13
CA GLY A 247 6.27 19.45 -18.87
C GLY A 247 6.60 18.00 -18.51
N ILE A 248 7.53 17.81 -17.59
CA ILE A 248 7.77 16.56 -16.89
C ILE A 248 7.35 16.80 -15.44
N ILE A 249 6.30 16.11 -15.00
CA ILE A 249 5.80 16.19 -13.63
C ILE A 249 6.56 15.19 -12.77
N ARG A 250 7.17 15.65 -11.67
CA ARG A 250 7.72 14.79 -10.62
C ARG A 250 6.65 14.46 -9.61
N THR A 251 6.35 13.17 -9.44
CA THR A 251 5.58 12.72 -8.28
C THR A 251 6.44 12.79 -7.01
N PRO A 252 5.85 12.85 -5.81
CA PRO A 252 6.57 12.79 -4.53
C PRO A 252 7.39 11.51 -4.34
N SER A 253 7.14 10.48 -5.15
CA SER A 253 7.89 9.23 -5.24
C SER A 253 9.07 9.28 -6.22
N GLY A 254 9.33 10.43 -6.86
CA GLY A 254 10.44 10.63 -7.80
C GLY A 254 10.16 10.14 -9.24
N PHE A 255 8.94 9.72 -9.55
CA PHE A 255 8.57 9.23 -10.88
C PHE A 255 8.27 10.41 -11.82
N LEU A 256 8.80 10.34 -13.03
CA LEU A 256 8.65 11.39 -14.05
C LEU A 256 7.52 11.01 -15.02
N LEU A 257 6.44 11.78 -15.01
CA LEU A 257 5.33 11.62 -15.94
C LEU A 257 5.36 12.73 -17.00
N PRO A 258 5.21 12.41 -18.30
CA PRO A 258 5.03 13.43 -19.34
C PRO A 258 3.70 14.17 -19.15
N ALA A 259 3.72 15.49 -19.21
CA ALA A 259 2.53 16.33 -19.21
C ALA A 259 1.71 16.07 -20.48
N LEU A 260 0.39 15.91 -20.32
CA LEU A 260 -0.53 15.60 -21.41
C LEU A 260 -0.77 16.86 -22.25
N THR A 261 -0.18 16.91 -23.45
CA THR A 261 -0.22 18.07 -24.35
C THR A 261 -1.33 18.03 -25.40
N GLN A 262 -2.28 17.08 -25.38
CA GLN A 262 -3.35 17.07 -26.38
C GLN A 262 -4.70 16.59 -25.85
N ALA A 263 -5.71 17.44 -26.06
CA ALA A 263 -7.09 17.19 -25.74
C ALA A 263 -7.71 16.12 -26.66
N ARG A 264 -8.46 15.17 -26.10
CA ARG A 264 -9.05 14.02 -26.82
C ARG A 264 -10.57 14.06 -26.94
N ASP A 265 -11.29 14.81 -26.10
CA ASP A 265 -12.75 14.70 -26.00
C ASP A 265 -13.48 16.06 -26.11
N GLU A 266 -14.74 16.03 -26.57
CA GLU A 266 -15.62 17.21 -26.74
C GLU A 266 -15.81 18.05 -25.45
N LEU A 267 -15.60 17.41 -24.29
CA LEU A 267 -15.62 18.06 -22.98
C LEU A 267 -14.40 18.98 -22.75
N GLU A 268 -13.22 18.63 -23.25
CA GLU A 268 -12.04 19.50 -23.19
C GLU A 268 -12.20 20.71 -24.12
N CYS A 269 -12.86 20.55 -25.26
CA CYS A 269 -13.26 21.69 -26.11
C CYS A 269 -14.19 22.65 -25.37
N ARG A 270 -15.15 22.15 -24.58
CA ARG A 270 -16.05 23.00 -23.78
C ARG A 270 -15.32 23.71 -22.64
N LEU A 271 -14.41 23.03 -21.95
CA LEU A 271 -13.60 23.64 -20.89
C LEU A 271 -12.64 24.72 -21.42
N LEU A 272 -12.09 24.54 -22.63
CA LEU A 272 -11.26 25.56 -23.28
C LEU A 272 -12.06 26.77 -23.77
N GLN A 273 -13.34 26.60 -24.09
CA GLN A 273 -14.23 27.70 -24.52
C GLN A 273 -14.66 28.59 -23.34
N LEU A 274 -14.83 28.03 -22.14
CA LEU A 274 -15.12 28.79 -20.92
C LEU A 274 -13.98 29.76 -20.55
N LYS A 275 -12.75 29.50 -21.00
CA LYS A 275 -11.57 30.35 -20.79
C LYS A 275 -11.51 31.59 -21.70
N ARG A 276 -12.39 31.71 -22.69
CA ARG A 276 -12.41 32.82 -23.68
C ARG A 276 -13.65 33.72 -23.60
N GLY A 277 -14.53 33.49 -22.64
CA GLY A 277 -15.70 34.34 -22.35
C GLY A 277 -15.43 35.36 -21.26
#